data_AF-A0A7V2IB60-F1
#
_entry.id   AF-A0A7V2IB60-F1
#
_cell.length_a   1.000
_cell.length_b   1.000
_cell.length_c   1.000
_cell.angle_alpha   90.00
_cell.angle_beta   90.00
_cell.angle_gamma   90.00
#
_symmetry.space_group_name_H-M   'P 1'
#
loop_
_entity.id
_entity.type
_entity.pdbx_description
1 polymer ?
#
loop_
_entity_poly.entity_id
_entity_poly.type
_entity_poly.pdbx_seq_one_letter_code
_entity_poly.pdbx_strand_id
1 'polypeptide(L)' 'MRWVHGLAARLGIAGELLLFFWRHKWWWLTPMLLALLLVGGLVVFAQSSAIAPFIYTLF' A
#
# COMPACT_ATOMS: atom_id res chain seq x y z
N MET A 1 33.56 5.88 -12.80
CA MET A 1 32.47 5.72 -11.82
C MET A 1 31.61 4.47 -12.13
N ARG A 2 32.14 3.25 -11.92
CA ARG A 2 31.48 1.99 -12.34
C ARG A 2 30.26 1.61 -11.47
N TRP A 3 30.20 2.11 -10.23
CA TRP A 3 29.13 1.82 -9.26
C TRP A 3 27.80 2.53 -9.56
N VAL A 4 27.86 3.75 -10.10
CA VAL A 4 26.67 4.59 -10.36
C VAL A 4 25.83 4.01 -11.51
N HIS A 5 26.49 3.42 -12.52
CA HIS A 5 25.82 2.79 -13.66
C HIS A 5 25.01 1.55 -13.25
N GLY A 6 25.49 0.79 -12.26
CA GLY A 6 24.77 -0.36 -11.72
C GLY A 6 23.49 0.04 -10.97
N LEU A 7 23.53 1.14 -10.21
CA LEU A 7 22.36 1.68 -9.52
C LEU A 7 21.35 2.28 -10.51
N ALA A 8 21.83 3.04 -11.50
CA ALA A 8 20.98 3.59 -12.55
C ALA A 8 20.27 2.50 -13.36
N ALA A 9 20.97 1.42 -13.72
CA ALA A 9 20.38 0.28 -14.41
C ALA A 9 19.29 -0.41 -13.56
N ARG A 10 19.53 -0.60 -12.25
CA ARG A 10 18.56 -1.20 -11.33
C ARG A 10 17.30 -0.34 -11.12
N LEU A 11 17.47 0.98 -11.03
CA LEU A 11 16.35 1.92 -10.93
C LEU A 11 15.55 1.98 -12.24
N GLY A 12 16.20 1.85 -13.40
CA GLY A 12 15.54 1.73 -14.70
C GLY A 12 14.58 0.53 -14.75
N ILE A 13 15.03 -0.64 -14.30
CA ILE A 13 14.20 -1.86 -14.24
C ILE A 13 12.98 -1.67 -13.33
N ALA A 14 13.15 -1.04 -12.17
CA ALA A 14 12.03 -0.73 -11.28
C ALA A 14 11.01 0.24 -11.94
N GLY A 15 11.51 1.23 -12.68
CA GLY A 15 10.68 2.15 -13.44
C GLY A 15 9.89 1.47 -14.57
N GLU A 16 10.52 0.54 -15.30
CA GLU A 16 9.87 -0.26 -16.34
C GLU A 16 8.75 -1.14 -15.78
N LEU A 17 8.97 -1.76 -14.61
CA LEU A 17 7.94 -2.51 -13.89
C LEU A 17 6.76 -1.61 -13.50
N LEU A 18 7.02 -0.43 -12.94
CA LEU A 18 5.96 0.53 -12.60
C LEU A 18 5.15 0.97 -13.83
N LEU A 19 5.83 1.23 -14.96
CA LEU A 19 5.20 1.55 -16.25
C LEU A 19 4.36 0.40 -16.80
N PHE A 20 4.85 -0.84 -16.70
CA PHE A 20 4.12 -2.05 -17.07
C PHE A 20 2.82 -2.16 -16.29
N PHE A 21 2.89 -2.01 -14.97
CA PHE A 21 1.74 -2.03 -14.10
C PHE A 21 0.76 -0.90 -14.47
N TRP A 22 1.23 0.33 -14.68
CA TRP A 22 0.38 1.47 -15.08
C TRP A 22 -0.38 1.22 -16.39
N ARG A 23 0.28 0.57 -17.37
CA ARG A 23 -0.32 0.26 -18.67
C ARG A 23 -1.34 -0.88 -18.62
N HIS A 24 -1.20 -1.84 -17.69
CA HIS A 24 -2.08 -3.02 -17.61
C HIS A 24 -3.37 -2.82 -16.80
N LYS A 25 -3.64 -1.60 -16.32
CA LYS A 25 -4.79 -1.21 -15.49
C LYS A 25 -4.95 -2.06 -14.22
N TRP A 26 -4.88 -1.40 -13.06
CA TRP A 26 -4.80 -2.01 -11.73
C TRP A 26 -6.13 -2.57 -11.19
N TRP A 27 -7.01 -3.11 -12.03
CA TRP A 27 -8.36 -3.55 -11.65
C TRP A 27 -8.39 -4.51 -10.45
N TRP A 28 -7.32 -5.30 -10.26
CA TRP A 28 -7.18 -6.25 -9.16
C TRP A 28 -6.52 -5.64 -7.90
N LEU A 29 -5.64 -4.66 -8.08
CA LEU A 29 -4.98 -3.97 -6.97
C LEU A 29 -5.87 -2.92 -6.33
N THR A 30 -6.73 -2.26 -7.13
CA THR A 30 -7.69 -1.27 -6.65
C THR A 30 -8.58 -1.78 -5.50
N PRO A 31 -9.27 -2.93 -5.60
CA PRO A 31 -10.11 -3.43 -4.51
C PRO A 31 -9.28 -3.81 -3.27
N MET A 32 -8.07 -4.35 -3.44
CA MET A 32 -7.18 -4.68 -2.33
C MET A 32 -6.74 -3.42 -1.57
N LEU A 33 -6.30 -2.39 -2.30
CA LEU A 33 -5.90 -1.10 -1.70
C LEU A 33 -7.08 -0.41 -1.04
N LEU A 34 -8.27 -0.47 -1.64
CA LEU A 34 -9.47 0.12 -1.06
C LEU A 34 -9.86 -0.59 0.25
N ALA A 35 -9.81 -1.92 0.29
CA ALA A 35 -10.03 -2.69 1.52
C ALA A 35 -8.99 -2.32 2.60
N LEU A 36 -7.71 -2.17 2.23
CA LEU A 36 -6.66 -1.78 3.16
C LEU A 36 -6.88 -0.38 3.74
N LEU A 37 -7.29 0.58 2.90
CA LEU A 37 -7.63 1.93 3.33
C LEU A 37 -8.88 1.97 4.21
N LEU A 38 -9.90 1.17 3.90
CA LEU A 38 -11.09 1.05 4.73
C LEU A 38 -10.76 0.47 6.11
N VAL A 39 -9.99 -0.62 6.17
CA VAL A 39 -9.56 -1.21 7.44
C VAL A 39 -8.68 -0.23 8.23
N GLY A 40 -7.70 0.40 7.58
CA GLY A 40 -6.86 1.41 8.21
C GLY A 40 -7.66 2.60 8.74
N GLY A 41 -8.61 3.11 7.95
CA GLY A 41 -9.54 4.17 8.38
C GLY A 41 -10.40 3.73 9.56
N LEU A 42 -10.98 2.53 9.51
CA LEU A 42 -11.74 1.95 10.62
C LEU A 42 -10.90 1.87 11.89
N VAL A 43 -9.62 1.48 11.81
CA VAL A 43 -8.72 1.44 12.97
C VAL A 43 -8.52 2.85 13.55
N VAL A 44 -8.25 3.85 12.71
CA VAL A 44 -8.07 5.24 13.18
C VAL A 44 -9.34 5.78 13.84
N PHE A 45 -10.52 5.53 13.26
CA PHE A 45 -11.79 5.97 13.84
C PHE A 45 -12.22 5.15 15.06
N ALA A 46 -11.87 3.87 15.12
CA ALA A 46 -12.17 3.01 16.26
C ALA A 46 -11.37 3.40 17.50
N GLN A 47 -10.15 3.94 17.36
CA GLN A 47 -9.31 4.36 18.49
C GLN A 47 -9.95 5.44 19.37
N SER A 48 -10.80 6.32 18.83
CA SER A 48 -11.51 7.37 19.59
C SER A 48 -12.99 7.07 19.82
N SER A 49 -13.47 5.91 19.38
CA SER A 49 -14.88 5.54 19.40
C SER A 49 -15.26 4.84 20.71
N ALA A 50 -16.49 5.07 21.17
CA ALA A 50 -17.13 4.27 22.24
C ALA A 50 -17.22 2.76 21.90
N ILE A 51 -16.91 2.39 20.65
CA ILE A 51 -16.85 1.01 20.14
C ILE A 51 -15.50 0.32 20.42
N ALA A 52 -14.44 1.06 20.76
CA ALA A 52 -13.11 0.51 21.07
C ALA A 52 -13.12 -0.68 22.07
N PRO A 53 -13.91 -0.66 23.16
CA PRO A 53 -13.96 -1.75 24.15
C PRO A 53 -14.65 -3.03 23.68
N PHE A 54 -15.21 -3.05 22.46
CA PHE A 54 -15.84 -4.23 21.87
C PHE A 54 -14.94 -4.91 20.83
N ILE A 55 -13.92 -4.19 20.32
CA ILE A 55 -12.89 -4.74 19.41
C ILE A 55 -11.78 -5.40 20.21
N TYR A 56 -11.43 -4.82 21.36
CA TYR A 56 -10.60 -5.47 22.36
C TYR A 56 -11.52 -6.14 23.37
N THR A 57 -11.32 -7.42 23.65
CA THR A 57 -12.06 -8.11 24.72
C THR A 57 -11.63 -7.54 26.08
N LEU A 58 -12.23 -6.42 26.46
CA LEU A 58 -12.31 -5.83 27.80
C LEU A 58 -11.02 -5.87 28.65
N PHE A 59 -10.17 -4.87 28.45
CA PHE A 59 -9.48 -4.16 29.54
C PHE A 59 -9.58 -2.65 29.26
#